data_AF-A0A1G9E9Q7-F1
#
_entry.id   AF-A0A1G9E9Q7-F1
#
_cell.length_a   1.000
_cell.length_b   1.000
_cell.length_c   1.000
_cell.angle_alpha   90.00
_cell.angle_beta   90.00
_cell.angle_gamma   90.00
#
_symmetry.space_group_name_H-M   'P 1'
#
loop_
_entity.id
_entity.type
_entity.pdbx_description
1 polymer ?
#
loop_
_entity_poly.entity_id
_entity_poly.type
_entity_poly.pdbx_seq_one_letter_code
_entity_poly.pdbx_strand_id
1 'polypeptide(L)'
;MMNKLSNKLFMFSILKEDKAIIKYLPITEPYSRKNCLKFLKKHGVAILKPEKGSSGRGIIKVSLKDKYYTIATKSKTITLDRNEDLLPYLEKQMNNKPYIIQQYIDRVKINDRFFDIRVLLQKKNNSNWKLTGWFGQLSSKASFLSNISAGGSIVPFDESLKNQLKELTSKEIIIELQRVALSIVEHLGKQFPKKHLWGFDLGINNKGQILLIEVSTKPNLSKFKNKKLDAEMFKNINSYL
;
A
#
# COMPACT_ATOMS: atom_id res chain seq x y z
N MET A 1 9.61 -7.44 -20.82
CA MET A 1 9.67 -6.47 -19.69
C MET A 1 8.30 -6.09 -19.10
N MET A 2 7.23 -5.89 -19.88
CA MET A 2 5.91 -5.46 -19.35
C MET A 2 5.27 -6.38 -18.28
N ASN A 3 5.57 -7.69 -18.32
CA ASN A 3 5.01 -8.66 -17.38
C ASN A 3 5.58 -8.55 -15.94
N LYS A 4 6.69 -7.81 -15.76
CA LYS A 4 7.34 -7.62 -14.44
C LYS A 4 6.80 -6.41 -13.67
N LEU A 5 6.36 -5.37 -14.37
CA LEU A 5 5.82 -4.13 -13.77
C LEU A 5 4.54 -4.34 -12.94
N SER A 6 3.79 -5.41 -13.20
CA SER A 6 2.61 -5.77 -12.43
C SER A 6 2.92 -6.70 -11.24
N ASN A 7 4.17 -7.16 -11.12
CA ASN A 7 4.59 -8.08 -10.08
C ASN A 7 5.08 -7.31 -8.83
N LYS A 8 4.34 -7.43 -7.73
CA LYS A 8 4.65 -6.76 -6.47
C LYS A 8 6.00 -7.19 -5.90
N LEU A 9 6.33 -8.48 -5.91
CA LEU A 9 7.60 -8.97 -5.38
C LEU A 9 8.79 -8.34 -6.13
N PHE A 10 8.69 -8.28 -7.46
CA PHE A 10 9.71 -7.64 -8.30
C PHE A 10 9.85 -6.14 -8.04
N MET A 11 8.73 -5.42 -7.90
CA MET A 11 8.78 -3.98 -7.58
C MET A 11 9.45 -3.74 -6.23
N PHE A 12 9.11 -4.52 -5.21
CA PHE A 12 9.72 -4.41 -3.89
C PHE A 12 11.19 -4.85 -3.87
N SER A 13 11.60 -5.82 -4.70
CA SER A 13 13.01 -6.22 -4.80
C SER A 13 13.88 -5.10 -5.37
N ILE A 14 13.40 -4.42 -6.43
CA ILE A 14 14.11 -3.24 -6.99
C ILE A 14 14.27 -2.15 -5.94
N LEU A 15 13.20 -1.82 -5.22
CA LEU A 15 13.24 -0.75 -4.22
C LEU A 15 14.17 -1.08 -3.04
N LYS A 16 14.34 -2.36 -2.72
CA LYS A 16 15.20 -2.82 -1.63
C LYS A 16 16.70 -2.63 -1.92
N GLU A 17 17.08 -2.44 -3.18
CA GLU A 17 18.47 -2.18 -3.59
C GLU A 17 18.97 -0.80 -3.13
N ASP A 18 18.06 0.14 -2.87
CA ASP A 18 18.40 1.48 -2.37
C ASP A 18 18.32 1.54 -0.83
N LYS A 19 19.47 1.78 -0.19
CA LYS A 19 19.61 1.88 1.27
C LYS A 19 18.80 3.05 1.86
N ALA A 20 18.55 4.11 1.11
CA ALA A 20 17.73 5.24 1.57
C ALA A 20 16.24 4.89 1.56
N ILE A 21 15.81 3.97 0.69
CA ILE A 21 14.40 3.59 0.52
C ILE A 21 14.00 2.44 1.45
N ILE A 22 14.91 1.52 1.77
CA ILE A 22 14.60 0.27 2.49
C ILE A 22 13.81 0.48 3.79
N LYS A 23 14.07 1.59 4.51
CA LYS A 23 13.39 1.93 5.77
C LYS A 23 11.90 2.27 5.61
N TYR A 24 11.46 2.59 4.39
CA TYR A 24 10.05 2.86 4.06
C TYR A 24 9.35 1.64 3.46
N LEU A 25 10.03 0.49 3.35
CA LEU A 25 9.44 -0.73 2.80
C LEU A 25 8.99 -1.66 3.92
N PRO A 26 7.73 -2.14 3.92
CA PRO A 26 7.36 -3.30 4.73
C PRO A 26 8.19 -4.53 4.33
N ILE A 27 8.52 -5.35 5.32
CA ILE A 27 9.14 -6.65 5.07
C ILE A 27 8.25 -7.43 4.11
N THR A 28 8.84 -7.89 3.00
CA THR A 28 8.12 -8.57 1.92
C THR A 28 8.94 -9.79 1.47
N GLU A 29 8.29 -10.95 1.42
CA GLU A 29 8.89 -12.24 1.06
C GLU A 29 7.98 -13.01 0.09
N PRO A 30 8.52 -13.89 -0.78
CA PRO A 30 7.68 -14.80 -1.55
C PRO A 30 6.94 -15.77 -0.62
N TYR A 31 5.69 -16.08 -0.94
CA TYR A 31 4.93 -17.09 -0.22
C TYR A 31 5.55 -18.48 -0.42
N SER A 32 5.76 -19.17 0.68
CA SER A 32 5.88 -20.63 0.76
C SER A 32 5.27 -21.05 2.10
N ARG A 33 4.87 -22.33 2.25
CA ARG A 33 4.38 -22.87 3.52
C ARG A 33 5.33 -22.54 4.68
N LYS A 34 6.63 -22.77 4.46
CA LYS A 34 7.71 -22.48 5.43
C LYS A 34 7.80 -20.98 5.75
N ASN A 35 7.83 -20.11 4.74
CA ASN A 35 7.94 -18.66 4.96
C ASN A 35 6.70 -18.13 5.68
N CYS A 36 5.49 -18.59 5.32
CA CYS A 36 4.25 -18.15 5.94
C CYS A 36 4.24 -18.44 7.46
N LEU A 37 4.55 -19.68 7.85
CA LEU A 37 4.61 -20.06 9.26
C LEU A 37 5.71 -19.30 10.01
N LYS A 38 6.91 -19.17 9.42
CA LYS A 38 8.02 -18.42 10.02
C LYS A 38 7.66 -16.95 10.21
N PHE A 39 7.04 -16.34 9.21
CA PHE A 39 6.64 -14.94 9.23
C PHE A 39 5.58 -14.68 10.30
N LEU A 40 4.54 -15.52 10.37
CA LEU A 40 3.50 -15.43 11.39
C LEU A 40 4.05 -15.64 12.80
N LYS A 41 4.94 -16.62 13.00
CA LYS A 41 5.58 -16.84 14.30
C LYS A 41 6.41 -15.64 14.75
N LYS A 42 7.09 -14.96 13.81
CA LYS A 42 7.95 -13.81 14.11
C LYS A 42 7.17 -12.51 14.32
N HIS A 43 6.14 -12.28 13.50
CA HIS A 43 5.47 -10.97 13.40
C HIS A 43 4.04 -10.96 13.93
N GLY A 44 3.45 -12.11 14.24
CA GLY A 44 2.06 -12.26 14.70
C GLY A 44 1.02 -12.02 13.61
N VAL A 45 1.26 -11.13 12.64
CA VAL A 45 0.30 -10.79 11.59
C VAL A 45 1.00 -10.67 10.24
N ALA A 46 0.38 -11.25 9.21
CA ALA A 46 0.84 -11.20 7.83
C ALA A 46 -0.28 -10.78 6.88
N ILE A 47 0.09 -10.07 5.82
CA ILE A 47 -0.77 -9.79 4.68
C ILE A 47 -0.28 -10.61 3.50
N LEU A 48 -1.11 -11.53 3.02
CA LEU A 48 -0.87 -12.29 1.81
C LEU A 48 -1.51 -11.54 0.64
N LYS A 49 -0.73 -11.25 -0.41
CA LYS A 49 -1.21 -10.57 -1.62
C LYS A 49 -0.84 -11.39 -2.86
N PRO A 50 -1.71 -11.48 -3.88
CA PRO A 50 -1.30 -12.02 -5.17
C PRO A 50 -0.12 -11.20 -5.73
N GLU A 51 0.89 -11.88 -6.28
CA GLU A 51 2.03 -11.20 -6.91
C GLU A 51 1.56 -10.21 -7.97
N LYS A 52 0.56 -10.61 -8.76
CA LYS A 52 -0.10 -9.78 -9.77
C LYS A 52 -1.56 -9.60 -9.43
N GLY A 53 -2.05 -8.37 -9.50
CA GLY A 53 -3.43 -8.04 -9.19
C GLY A 53 -3.56 -6.61 -8.70
N SER A 54 -4.81 -6.15 -8.57
CA SER A 54 -5.15 -4.78 -8.20
C SER A 54 -6.44 -4.74 -7.38
N SER A 55 -6.72 -3.57 -6.79
CA SER A 55 -7.99 -3.28 -6.11
C SER A 55 -8.28 -4.18 -4.91
N GLY A 56 -7.22 -4.58 -4.19
CA GLY A 56 -7.34 -5.40 -2.98
C GLY A 56 -7.92 -6.81 -3.19
N ARG A 57 -8.10 -7.26 -4.43
CA ARG A 57 -8.64 -8.61 -4.71
C ARG A 57 -7.63 -9.68 -4.35
N GLY A 58 -8.10 -10.72 -3.67
CA GLY A 58 -7.27 -11.83 -3.20
C GLY A 58 -6.37 -11.47 -2.01
N ILE A 59 -6.50 -10.28 -1.40
CA ILE A 59 -5.72 -9.99 -0.19
C ILE A 59 -6.32 -10.75 0.99
N ILE A 60 -5.45 -11.45 1.72
CA ILE A 60 -5.77 -12.20 2.93
C ILE A 60 -4.95 -11.63 4.08
N LYS A 61 -5.59 -11.24 5.18
CA LYS A 61 -4.92 -10.95 6.44
C LYS A 61 -4.96 -12.19 7.31
N VAL A 62 -3.81 -12.61 7.80
CA VAL A 62 -3.68 -13.74 8.72
C VAL A 62 -3.07 -13.22 10.01
N SER A 63 -3.73 -13.45 11.13
CA SER A 63 -3.27 -13.07 12.46
C SER A 63 -3.15 -14.33 13.32
N LEU A 64 -2.01 -14.51 13.96
CA LEU A 64 -1.74 -15.55 14.95
C LEU A 64 -1.81 -14.90 16.33
N LYS A 65 -2.74 -15.39 17.17
CA LYS A 65 -2.82 -15.04 18.58
C LYS A 65 -2.97 -16.32 19.39
N ASP A 66 -2.04 -16.55 20.31
CA ASP A 66 -1.92 -17.80 21.07
C ASP A 66 -1.81 -19.00 20.11
N LYS A 67 -2.81 -19.89 20.10
CA LYS A 67 -2.91 -21.04 19.17
C LYS A 67 -3.89 -20.82 18.01
N TYR A 68 -4.52 -19.65 17.93
CA TYR A 68 -5.59 -19.39 16.98
C TYR A 68 -5.12 -18.54 15.80
N TYR A 69 -5.55 -18.92 14.60
CA TYR A 69 -5.40 -18.12 13.40
C TYR A 69 -6.71 -17.44 13.04
N THR A 70 -6.71 -16.11 13.01
CA THR A 70 -7.79 -15.34 12.39
C THR A 70 -7.43 -15.00 10.96
N ILE A 71 -8.25 -15.45 10.02
CA ILE A 71 -8.06 -15.24 8.58
C ILE A 71 -9.18 -14.34 8.08
N ALA A 72 -8.82 -13.13 7.65
CA ALA A 72 -9.75 -12.14 7.12
C ALA A 72 -9.48 -11.90 5.63
N THR A 73 -10.54 -11.97 4.85
CA THR A 73 -10.58 -11.59 3.44
C THR A 73 -11.51 -10.38 3.27
N LYS A 74 -11.71 -9.91 2.03
CA LYS A 74 -12.66 -8.82 1.77
C LYS A 74 -14.09 -9.13 2.24
N SER A 75 -14.53 -10.39 2.16
CA SER A 75 -15.94 -10.78 2.38
C SER A 75 -16.16 -11.62 3.62
N LYS A 76 -15.11 -12.24 4.17
CA LYS A 76 -15.25 -13.23 5.25
C LYS A 76 -14.08 -13.15 6.22
N THR A 77 -14.39 -13.30 7.49
CA THR A 77 -13.43 -13.61 8.54
C THR A 77 -13.74 -14.98 9.13
N ILE A 78 -12.71 -15.80 9.34
CA ILE A 78 -12.82 -17.07 10.05
C ILE A 78 -11.73 -17.18 11.10
N THR A 79 -11.93 -18.09 12.05
CA THR A 79 -10.92 -18.47 13.04
C THR A 79 -10.68 -19.98 12.94
N LEU A 80 -9.41 -20.38 12.96
CA LEU A 80 -8.95 -21.76 13.04
C LEU A 80 -8.16 -21.95 14.34
N ASP A 81 -8.28 -23.11 14.97
CA ASP A 81 -7.62 -23.46 16.23
C ASP A 81 -6.45 -24.44 16.08
N ARG A 82 -6.19 -24.90 14.85
CA ARG A 82 -5.14 -25.86 14.50
C ARG A 82 -4.21 -25.31 13.41
N ASN A 83 -2.91 -25.51 13.62
CA ASN A 83 -1.86 -25.18 12.65
C ASN A 83 -2.01 -25.96 11.33
N GLU A 84 -2.49 -27.21 11.40
CA GLU A 84 -2.61 -28.10 10.25
C GLU A 84 -3.64 -27.63 9.23
N ASP A 85 -4.69 -26.95 9.68
CA ASP A 85 -5.78 -26.47 8.82
C ASP A 85 -5.46 -25.14 8.13
N LEU A 86 -4.47 -24.38 8.64
CA LEU A 86 -4.14 -23.05 8.13
C LEU A 86 -3.68 -23.10 6.67
N LEU A 87 -2.63 -23.85 6.38
CA LEU A 87 -1.98 -23.82 5.06
C LEU A 87 -2.89 -24.35 3.94
N PRO A 88 -3.60 -25.49 4.12
CA PRO A 88 -4.59 -25.95 3.14
C PRO A 88 -5.70 -24.92 2.90
N TYR A 89 -6.19 -24.27 3.97
CA TYR A 89 -7.20 -23.23 3.84
C TYR A 89 -6.70 -22.04 3.01
N LEU A 90 -5.50 -21.52 3.35
CA LEU A 90 -4.90 -20.41 2.61
C LEU A 90 -4.67 -20.76 1.15
N GLU A 91 -4.13 -21.94 0.85
CA GLU A 91 -3.85 -22.38 -0.52
C GLU A 91 -5.12 -22.52 -1.36
N LYS A 92 -6.21 -23.00 -0.75
CA LYS A 92 -7.55 -22.99 -1.38
C LYS A 92 -8.02 -21.56 -1.70
N GLN A 93 -7.82 -20.60 -0.79
CA GLN A 93 -8.17 -19.19 -1.04
C GLN A 93 -7.28 -18.55 -2.13
N MET A 94 -6.00 -18.92 -2.18
CA MET A 94 -5.05 -18.42 -3.17
C MET A 94 -5.29 -18.99 -4.57
N ASN A 95 -5.95 -20.15 -4.66
CA ASN A 95 -6.32 -20.84 -5.90
C ASN A 95 -5.11 -21.03 -6.83
N ASN A 96 -4.04 -21.62 -6.29
CA ASN A 96 -2.77 -21.93 -6.98
C ASN A 96 -2.07 -20.73 -7.64
N LYS A 97 -2.42 -19.49 -7.27
CA LYS A 97 -1.73 -18.29 -7.76
C LYS A 97 -0.49 -18.03 -6.90
N PRO A 98 0.56 -17.42 -7.50
CA PRO A 98 1.71 -16.96 -6.73
C PRO A 98 1.34 -15.76 -5.84
N TYR A 99 1.82 -15.80 -4.60
CA TYR A 99 1.55 -14.80 -3.57
C TYR A 99 2.85 -14.29 -2.94
N ILE A 100 2.78 -13.10 -2.36
CA ILE A 100 3.78 -12.58 -1.43
C ILE A 100 3.22 -12.60 -0.01
N ILE A 101 4.11 -12.69 0.96
CA ILE A 101 3.87 -12.41 2.37
C ILE A 101 4.43 -11.02 2.65
N GLN A 102 3.62 -10.13 3.21
CA GLN A 102 4.03 -8.77 3.54
C GLN A 102 3.66 -8.43 4.98
N GLN A 103 4.54 -7.67 5.64
CA GLN A 103 4.31 -7.13 6.97
C GLN A 103 2.98 -6.38 7.03
N TYR A 104 2.18 -6.67 8.06
CA TYR A 104 1.03 -5.85 8.35
C TYR A 104 1.47 -4.48 8.86
N ILE A 105 1.03 -3.43 8.17
CA ILE A 105 1.24 -2.05 8.61
C ILE A 105 0.04 -1.66 9.46
N ASP A 106 0.28 -1.43 10.75
CA ASP A 106 -0.69 -0.88 11.68
C ASP A 106 -0.82 0.64 11.45
N ARG A 107 -1.64 0.97 10.45
CA ARG A 107 -1.83 2.34 9.97
C ARG A 107 -2.75 3.10 10.90
N VAL A 108 -2.54 4.42 10.99
CA VAL A 108 -3.42 5.32 11.70
C VAL A 108 -4.86 5.19 11.21
N LYS A 109 -5.80 5.41 12.12
CA LYS A 109 -7.23 5.40 11.83
C LYS A 109 -7.79 6.80 12.07
N ILE A 110 -8.69 7.22 11.21
CA ILE A 110 -9.50 8.42 11.39
C ILE A 110 -10.95 7.95 11.54
N ASN A 111 -11.57 8.24 12.68
CA ASN A 111 -12.93 7.79 13.00
C ASN A 111 -13.09 6.27 12.81
N ASP A 112 -12.14 5.50 13.37
CA ASP A 112 -12.03 4.03 13.29
C ASP A 112 -11.83 3.43 11.89
N ARG A 113 -11.54 4.26 10.88
CA ARG A 113 -11.31 3.82 9.50
C ARG A 113 -9.83 3.95 9.16
N PHE A 114 -9.24 2.89 8.59
CA PHE A 114 -7.83 2.91 8.19
C PHE A 114 -7.59 4.02 7.18
N PHE A 115 -6.51 4.76 7.38
CA PHE A 115 -6.13 5.88 6.56
C PHE A 115 -4.84 5.60 5.78
N ASP A 116 -4.94 5.73 4.46
CA ASP A 116 -3.83 5.59 3.52
C ASP A 116 -3.76 6.83 2.65
N ILE A 117 -2.60 7.09 2.06
CA ILE A 117 -2.37 8.25 1.20
C ILE A 117 -2.10 7.75 -0.22
N ARG A 118 -2.96 8.17 -1.15
CA ARG A 118 -2.65 8.03 -2.58
C ARG A 118 -1.76 9.20 -2.96
N VAL A 119 -0.63 8.92 -3.59
CA VAL A 119 0.19 9.93 -4.28
C VAL A 119 0.29 9.61 -5.76
N LEU A 120 0.39 10.65 -6.57
CA LEU A 120 0.60 10.61 -8.01
C LEU A 120 1.87 11.36 -8.36
N LEU A 121 2.77 10.69 -9.08
CA LEU A 121 4.05 11.23 -9.49
C LEU A 121 4.12 11.24 -11.01
N GLN A 122 4.41 12.39 -11.58
CA GLN A 122 4.54 12.59 -13.02
C GLN A 122 5.84 13.31 -13.36
N LYS A 123 6.32 13.09 -14.59
CA LYS A 123 7.36 13.93 -15.20
C LYS A 123 7.00 14.21 -16.65
N LYS A 124 7.38 15.38 -17.14
CA LYS A 124 7.42 15.66 -18.58
C LYS A 124 8.68 15.03 -19.18
N ASN A 125 8.76 15.01 -20.51
CA ASN A 125 9.98 14.56 -21.20
C ASN A 125 11.18 15.37 -20.70
N ASN A 126 12.28 14.67 -20.38
CA ASN A 126 13.53 15.24 -19.86
C ASN A 126 13.39 16.16 -18.64
N SER A 127 12.33 15.99 -17.83
CA SER A 127 12.10 16.75 -16.60
C SER A 127 12.24 15.90 -15.35
N ASN A 128 12.45 16.56 -14.21
CA ASN A 128 12.43 15.92 -12.90
C ASN A 128 11.02 15.40 -12.55
N TRP A 129 10.96 14.34 -11.74
CA TRP A 129 9.71 13.87 -11.17
C TRP A 129 9.10 14.92 -10.25
N LYS A 130 7.77 15.02 -10.31
CA LYS A 130 6.97 15.92 -9.48
C LYS A 130 5.82 15.14 -8.87
N LEU A 131 5.54 15.44 -7.61
CA LEU A 131 4.27 15.07 -7.00
C LEU A 131 3.20 16.02 -7.54
N THR A 132 2.30 15.49 -8.37
CA THR A 132 1.28 16.27 -9.06
C THR A 132 -0.10 16.15 -8.42
N GLY A 133 -0.31 15.11 -7.61
CA GLY A 133 -1.52 14.99 -6.83
C GLY A 133 -1.40 14.02 -5.67
N TRP A 134 -2.23 14.24 -4.65
CA TRP A 134 -2.40 13.31 -3.54
C TRP A 134 -3.82 13.36 -2.98
N PHE A 135 -4.19 12.37 -2.19
CA PHE A 135 -5.37 12.44 -1.33
C PHE A 135 -5.33 11.36 -0.25
N GLY A 136 -6.08 11.58 0.82
CA GLY A 136 -6.36 10.57 1.82
C GLY A 136 -7.44 9.59 1.38
N GLN A 137 -7.26 8.32 1.70
CA GLN A 137 -8.19 7.21 1.48
C GLN A 137 -8.57 6.60 2.82
N LEU A 138 -9.85 6.67 3.17
CA LEU A 138 -10.40 5.96 4.32
C LEU A 138 -10.99 4.63 3.89
N SER A 139 -10.66 3.55 4.60
CA SER A 139 -11.32 2.24 4.44
C SER A 139 -12.81 2.31 4.74
N SER A 140 -13.60 1.30 4.35
CA SER A 140 -14.92 1.12 4.99
C SER A 140 -14.73 0.68 6.45
N LYS A 141 -15.72 0.93 7.32
CA LYS A 141 -15.64 0.66 8.77
C LYS A 141 -15.32 -0.81 9.09
N ALA A 142 -15.79 -1.75 8.26
CA ALA A 142 -15.60 -3.19 8.47
C ALA A 142 -14.38 -3.78 7.71
N SER A 143 -13.62 -2.97 6.97
CA SER A 143 -12.55 -3.46 6.08
C SER A 143 -11.17 -3.09 6.60
N PHE A 144 -10.27 -4.07 6.66
CA PHE A 144 -8.83 -3.84 6.88
C PHE A 144 -8.11 -3.30 5.63
N LEU A 145 -8.81 -3.28 4.49
CA LEU A 145 -8.36 -2.72 3.22
C LEU A 145 -8.96 -1.32 3.02
N SER A 146 -8.11 -0.35 2.70
CA SER A 146 -8.43 1.06 2.38
C SER A 146 -9.00 1.28 0.98
N ASN A 147 -9.40 0.21 0.28
CA ASN A 147 -9.80 0.32 -1.11
C ASN A 147 -11.13 1.08 -1.26
N ILE A 148 -11.10 2.21 -1.98
CA ILE A 148 -12.29 3.00 -2.35
C ILE A 148 -13.37 2.14 -3.01
N SER A 149 -13.00 1.19 -3.90
CA SER A 149 -14.00 0.33 -4.56
C SER A 149 -14.62 -0.72 -3.63
N ALA A 150 -14.28 -0.70 -2.35
CA ALA A 150 -14.90 -1.49 -1.28
C ALA A 150 -15.66 -0.61 -0.26
N GLY A 151 -16.14 0.56 -0.69
CA GLY A 151 -16.89 1.50 0.14
C GLY A 151 -16.01 2.47 0.95
N GLY A 152 -14.75 2.64 0.52
CA GLY A 152 -13.87 3.66 1.08
C GLY A 152 -14.23 5.07 0.59
N SER A 153 -13.68 6.10 1.23
CA SER A 153 -13.95 7.50 0.87
C SER A 153 -12.67 8.29 0.69
N ILE A 154 -12.70 9.25 -0.25
CA ILE A 154 -11.64 10.23 -0.46
C ILE A 154 -11.81 11.39 0.52
N VAL A 155 -10.71 11.85 1.09
CA VAL A 155 -10.61 13.04 1.94
C VAL A 155 -9.40 13.89 1.54
N PRO A 156 -9.44 15.23 1.74
CA PRO A 156 -8.25 16.07 1.60
C PRO A 156 -7.14 15.60 2.54
N PHE A 157 -5.93 15.43 2.00
CA PHE A 157 -4.80 14.94 2.79
C PHE A 157 -4.42 15.93 3.91
N ASP A 158 -4.25 17.20 3.55
CA ASP A 158 -3.72 18.25 4.41
C ASP A 158 -4.60 18.50 5.66
N GLU A 159 -5.90 18.27 5.53
CA GLU A 159 -6.86 18.41 6.63
C GLU A 159 -6.99 17.14 7.47
N SER A 160 -6.85 15.97 6.83
CA SER A 160 -7.14 14.67 7.45
C SER A 160 -6.18 14.27 8.57
N LEU A 161 -4.93 14.73 8.53
CA LEU A 161 -3.94 14.39 9.55
C LEU A 161 -3.97 15.27 10.80
N LYS A 162 -4.78 16.34 10.80
CA LYS A 162 -4.88 17.24 11.96
C LYS A 162 -5.30 16.43 13.20
N ASN A 163 -4.52 16.54 14.26
CA ASN A 163 -4.74 15.90 15.57
C ASN A 163 -4.74 14.35 15.57
N GLN A 164 -4.27 13.70 14.50
CA GLN A 164 -4.23 12.22 14.44
C GLN A 164 -2.92 11.63 14.97
N LEU A 165 -1.85 12.43 15.01
CA LEU A 165 -0.52 12.00 15.44
C LEU A 165 -0.06 12.86 16.62
N LYS A 166 0.44 12.18 17.66
CA LYS A 166 0.88 12.83 18.91
C LYS A 166 2.24 13.52 18.77
N GLU A 167 3.13 12.93 17.98
CA GLU A 167 4.56 13.29 17.95
C GLU A 167 4.96 14.16 16.76
N LEU A 168 4.15 14.20 15.69
CA LEU A 168 4.49 14.93 14.46
C LEU A 168 3.34 15.84 14.04
N THR A 169 3.70 17.02 13.57
CA THR A 169 2.76 17.93 12.93
C THR A 169 2.39 17.44 11.53
N SER A 170 1.19 17.79 11.05
CA SER A 170 0.78 17.51 9.67
C SER A 170 1.80 18.01 8.64
N LYS A 171 2.47 19.14 8.91
CA LYS A 171 3.47 19.73 8.01
C LYS A 171 4.72 18.88 7.88
N GLU A 172 5.26 18.35 8.99
CA GLU A 172 6.43 17.48 8.96
C GLU A 172 6.14 16.18 8.20
N ILE A 173 4.94 15.62 8.39
CA ILE A 173 4.52 14.41 7.68
C ILE A 173 4.36 14.68 6.19
N ILE A 174 3.80 15.84 5.81
CA ILE A 174 3.70 16.24 4.40
C ILE A 174 5.09 16.32 3.75
N ILE A 175 6.05 16.98 4.40
CA ILE A 175 7.42 17.13 3.89
C ILE A 175 8.08 15.75 3.75
N GLU A 176 7.97 14.91 4.77
CA GLU A 176 8.54 13.56 4.74
C GLU A 176 7.87 12.70 3.67
N LEU A 177 6.54 12.78 3.51
CA LEU A 177 5.80 12.07 2.46
C LEU A 177 6.29 12.45 1.07
N GLN A 178 6.47 13.76 0.81
CA GLN A 178 7.01 14.23 -0.46
C GLN A 178 8.40 13.67 -0.71
N ARG A 179 9.28 13.74 0.29
CA ARG A 179 10.65 13.21 0.21
C ARG A 179 10.64 11.71 -0.09
N VAL A 180 9.82 10.94 0.59
CA VAL A 180 9.67 9.49 0.39
C VAL A 180 9.17 9.18 -1.01
N ALA A 181 8.09 9.83 -1.43
CA ALA A 181 7.47 9.60 -2.74
C ALA A 181 8.44 9.94 -3.89
N LEU A 182 9.17 11.06 -3.76
CA LEU A 182 10.17 11.48 -4.76
C LEU A 182 11.36 10.52 -4.80
N SER A 183 11.90 10.12 -3.64
CA SER A 183 13.00 9.14 -3.59
C SER A 183 12.62 7.81 -4.24
N ILE A 184 11.42 7.29 -3.95
CA ILE A 184 10.91 6.04 -4.55
C ILE A 184 10.77 6.19 -6.07
N VAL A 185 10.16 7.28 -6.56
CA VAL A 185 9.91 7.43 -8.00
C VAL A 185 11.18 7.72 -8.78
N GLU A 186 12.16 8.40 -8.20
CA GLU A 186 13.47 8.62 -8.82
C GLU A 186 14.21 7.30 -9.01
N HIS A 187 14.25 6.44 -7.99
CA HIS A 187 14.86 5.11 -8.11
C HIS A 187 14.15 4.25 -9.16
N LEU A 188 12.82 4.19 -9.13
CA LEU A 188 12.05 3.49 -10.16
C LEU A 188 12.23 4.12 -11.55
N GLY A 189 12.38 5.44 -11.63
CA GLY A 189 12.57 6.18 -12.87
C GLY A 189 13.87 5.81 -13.59
N LYS A 190 14.95 5.56 -12.83
CA LYS A 190 16.23 5.05 -13.37
C LYS A 190 16.06 3.66 -13.99
N GLN A 191 15.28 2.79 -13.35
CA GLN A 191 15.02 1.42 -13.80
C GLN A 191 14.01 1.34 -14.95
N PHE A 192 13.13 2.33 -15.06
CA PHE A 192 12.06 2.38 -16.05
C PHE A 192 12.02 3.75 -16.79
N PRO A 193 13.03 4.06 -17.61
CA PRO A 193 13.23 5.41 -18.18
C PRO A 193 12.07 5.88 -19.07
N LYS A 194 11.37 4.94 -19.73
CA LYS A 194 10.21 5.22 -20.60
C LYS A 194 8.93 5.56 -19.84
N LYS A 195 8.91 5.43 -18.50
CA LYS A 195 7.73 5.69 -17.70
C LYS A 195 7.72 7.15 -17.21
N HIS A 196 6.54 7.78 -17.29
CA HIS A 196 6.33 9.18 -16.91
C HIS A 196 5.22 9.36 -15.85
N LEU A 197 4.64 8.25 -15.39
CA LEU A 197 3.52 8.25 -14.43
C LEU A 197 3.62 7.06 -13.47
N TRP A 198 3.54 7.36 -12.17
CA TRP A 198 3.42 6.38 -11.10
C TRP A 198 2.38 6.82 -10.08
N GLY A 199 1.76 5.85 -9.41
CA GLY A 199 1.00 6.13 -8.19
C GLY A 199 1.45 5.23 -7.07
N PHE A 200 1.53 5.75 -5.85
CA PHE A 200 1.85 4.95 -4.67
C PHE A 200 0.71 5.03 -3.66
N ASP A 201 0.50 3.94 -2.94
CA ASP A 201 -0.27 3.94 -1.69
C ASP A 201 0.72 3.90 -0.54
N LEU A 202 0.66 4.91 0.33
CA LEU A 202 1.52 5.07 1.48
C LEU A 202 0.65 4.99 2.74
N GLY A 203 1.12 4.28 3.76
CA GLY A 203 0.50 4.24 5.08
C GLY A 203 1.35 4.99 6.07
N ILE A 204 0.72 5.60 7.07
CA ILE A 204 1.41 6.16 8.24
C ILE A 204 1.03 5.30 9.43
N ASN A 205 2.00 4.84 10.21
CA ASN A 205 1.72 4.14 11.47
C ASN A 205 1.55 5.13 12.65
N ASN A 206 1.14 4.62 13.81
CA ASN A 206 0.93 5.45 15.01
C ASN A 206 2.20 6.18 15.53
N LYS A 207 3.38 5.82 15.02
CA LYS A 207 4.66 6.48 15.32
C LYS A 207 5.04 7.54 14.26
N GLY A 208 4.16 7.82 13.30
CA GLY A 208 4.43 8.76 12.22
C GLY A 208 5.32 8.21 11.10
N GLN A 209 5.70 6.93 11.13
CA GLN A 209 6.54 6.34 10.08
C GLN A 209 5.72 6.09 8.82
N ILE A 210 6.23 6.56 7.69
CA ILE A 210 5.63 6.36 6.37
C ILE A 210 6.15 5.04 5.77
N LEU A 211 5.23 4.21 5.31
CA LEU A 211 5.52 2.90 4.72
C LEU A 211 4.79 2.72 3.38
N LEU A 212 5.49 2.20 2.38
CA LEU A 212 4.95 1.91 1.06
C LEU A 212 4.07 0.65 1.10
N ILE A 213 2.78 0.81 0.79
CA ILE A 213 1.80 -0.29 0.76
C ILE A 213 1.76 -0.94 -0.62
N GLU A 214 1.71 -0.12 -1.68
CA GLU A 214 1.55 -0.59 -3.05
C GLU A 214 2.14 0.42 -4.06
N VAL A 215 2.72 -0.13 -5.12
CA VAL A 215 3.14 0.62 -6.31
C VAL A 215 2.17 0.34 -7.45
N SER A 216 1.54 1.39 -7.98
CA SER A 216 0.67 1.35 -9.14
C SER A 216 1.38 1.88 -10.38
N THR A 217 1.49 1.03 -11.39
CA THR A 217 2.12 1.33 -12.67
C THR A 217 1.17 1.96 -13.70
N LYS A 218 -0.12 1.97 -13.41
CA LYS A 218 -1.19 2.58 -14.22
C LYS A 218 -2.26 3.13 -13.26
N PRO A 219 -1.95 4.21 -12.51
CA PRO A 219 -2.88 4.77 -11.54
C PRO A 219 -4.15 5.29 -12.23
N ASN A 220 -5.30 5.07 -11.61
CA ASN A 220 -6.57 5.60 -12.12
C ASN A 220 -6.70 7.09 -11.73
N LEU A 221 -6.62 7.96 -12.74
CA LEU A 221 -6.66 9.41 -12.57
C LEU A 221 -8.06 9.94 -12.25
N SER A 222 -9.14 9.20 -12.57
CA SER A 222 -10.51 9.68 -12.36
C SER A 222 -10.83 9.95 -10.89
N LYS A 223 -10.12 9.30 -9.96
CA LYS A 223 -10.24 9.53 -8.52
C LYS A 223 -9.87 10.96 -8.10
N PHE A 224 -8.99 11.62 -8.86
CA PHE A 224 -8.56 12.99 -8.58
C PHE A 224 -9.59 14.04 -9.03
N LYS A 225 -10.65 13.65 -9.75
CA LYS A 225 -11.81 14.52 -10.07
C LYS A 225 -12.82 14.65 -8.92
N ASN A 226 -12.53 14.07 -7.76
CA ASN A 226 -13.48 14.07 -6.64
C ASN A 226 -13.73 15.50 -6.15
N LYS A 227 -15.00 15.90 -5.98
CA LYS A 227 -15.40 17.25 -5.56
C LYS A 227 -14.85 17.70 -4.20
N LYS A 228 -14.36 16.77 -3.37
CA LYS A 228 -13.70 17.07 -2.10
C LYS A 228 -12.24 17.49 -2.26
N LEU A 229 -11.65 17.27 -3.42
CA LEU A 229 -10.26 17.64 -3.71
C LEU A 229 -10.21 18.99 -4.41
N ASP A 230 -9.06 19.65 -4.30
CA ASP A 230 -8.78 20.88 -5.05
C ASP A 230 -8.86 20.62 -6.56
N ALA A 231 -9.71 21.38 -7.26
CA ALA A 231 -9.86 21.29 -8.70
C ALA A 231 -8.56 21.64 -9.43
N GLU A 232 -7.72 22.50 -8.86
CA GLU A 232 -6.44 22.88 -9.45
C GLU A 232 -5.45 21.72 -9.45
N MET A 233 -5.52 20.83 -8.45
CA MET A 233 -4.73 19.59 -8.45
C MET A 233 -5.04 18.75 -9.68
N PHE A 234 -6.31 18.61 -10.07
CA PHE A 234 -6.66 17.82 -11.24
C PHE A 234 -6.23 18.50 -12.55
N LYS A 235 -6.30 19.84 -12.64
CA LYS A 235 -5.73 20.58 -13.78
C LYS A 235 -4.23 20.37 -13.89
N ASN A 236 -3.51 20.48 -12.77
CA ASN A 236 -2.07 20.23 -12.70
C ASN A 236 -1.74 18.81 -13.18
N ILE A 237 -2.45 17.77 -12.72
CA ILE A 237 -2.26 16.38 -13.19
C ILE A 237 -2.40 16.26 -14.71
N ASN A 238 -3.39 16.90 -15.31
CA ASN A 238 -3.61 16.84 -16.76
C ASN A 238 -2.53 17.57 -17.56
N SER A 239 -1.86 18.57 -16.97
CA SER A 239 -0.77 19.30 -17.64
C SER A 239 0.50 18.46 -17.86
N TYR A 240 0.54 17.23 -17.35
CA TYR A 240 1.63 16.25 -17.47
C TYR A 240 1.26 15.00 -18.28
N LEU A 241 0.05 14.93 -18.85
CA LEU A 241 -0.38 13.87 -19.77
C LEU A 241 0.01 14.22 -21.20
#